data_AF-X1DF92-F1
#
_entry.id   AF-X1DF92-F1
#
_cell.length_a   1.000
_cell.length_b   1.000
_cell.length_c   1.000
_cell.angle_alpha   90.00
_cell.angle_beta   90.00
_cell.angle_gamma   90.00
#
_symmetry.space_group_name_H-M   'P 1'
#
loop_
_entity.id
_entity.type
_entity.pdbx_description
1 polymer ?
#
loop_
_entity_poly.entity_id
_entity_poly.type
_entity_poly.pdbx_seq_one_letter_code
_entity_poly.pdbx_strand_id
1 'polypeptide(L)'
;LKLDDSWTLEVTRVCILNGFKNTASMLYAASWRAAKAMGYKRVISYILKSEKGTSLKAAGYKIIGEAGGGSWNRKKRPRIDKHPIGEKTLWDRKD
;
A
#
# COMPACT_ATOMS: atom_id res chain seq x y z
N LEU A 1 -4.70 -13.77 -5.93
CA LEU A 1 -5.44 -12.61 -6.48
C LEU A 1 -4.58 -11.96 -7.55
N LYS A 2 -5.07 -11.82 -8.80
CA LYS A 2 -4.36 -11.04 -9.83
C LYS A 2 -4.73 -9.57 -9.61
N LEU A 3 -3.73 -8.72 -9.37
CA LEU A 3 -3.91 -7.28 -9.09
C LEU A 3 -3.48 -6.41 -10.27
N ASP A 4 -2.61 -6.92 -11.14
CA ASP A 4 -2.30 -6.29 -12.41
C ASP A 4 -3.38 -6.67 -13.44
N ASP A 5 -4.52 -5.99 -13.32
CA ASP A 5 -5.75 -6.29 -14.07
C ASP A 5 -6.29 -5.08 -14.84
N SER A 6 -5.53 -3.99 -14.94
CA SER A 6 -5.93 -2.69 -15.51
C SER A 6 -7.07 -1.96 -14.78
N TRP A 7 -7.64 -2.54 -13.71
CA TRP A 7 -8.74 -1.95 -12.94
C TRP A 7 -8.34 -1.59 -11.50
N THR A 8 -7.12 -1.94 -11.10
CA THR A 8 -6.56 -1.70 -9.77
C THR A 8 -5.49 -0.59 -9.82
N LEU A 9 -5.64 0.41 -8.95
CA LEU A 9 -4.62 1.44 -8.71
C LEU A 9 -3.83 1.12 -7.44
N GLU A 10 -2.51 1.31 -7.43
CA GLU A 10 -1.67 1.14 -6.25
C GLU A 10 -1.23 2.50 -5.68
N VAL A 11 -1.48 2.72 -4.38
CA VAL A 11 -0.82 3.79 -3.64
C VAL A 11 0.54 3.27 -3.16
N THR A 12 1.60 3.67 -3.86
CA THR A 12 2.96 3.17 -3.60
C THR A 12 3.67 3.88 -2.44
N ARG A 13 3.24 5.11 -2.12
CA ARG A 13 3.84 5.94 -1.05
C ARG A 13 2.87 7.00 -0.56
N VAL A 14 2.87 7.23 0.76
CA VAL A 14 2.25 8.38 1.40
C VAL A 14 3.28 9.02 2.33
N CYS A 15 3.52 10.31 2.15
CA CYS A 15 4.46 11.09 2.96
C CYS A 15 3.74 12.28 3.55
N ILE A 16 3.92 12.50 4.85
CA ILE A 16 3.36 13.64 5.57
C ILE A 16 4.46 14.29 6.39
N LEU A 17 4.36 15.61 6.57
CA LEU A 17 5.21 16.32 7.53
C LEU A 17 4.72 16.05 8.96
N ASN A 18 5.65 16.08 9.92
CA ASN A 18 5.30 15.98 11.33
C ASN A 18 4.38 17.14 11.76
N GLY A 19 3.48 16.86 12.70
CA GLY A 19 2.52 17.85 13.23
C GLY A 19 1.15 17.89 12.53
N PHE A 20 1.02 17.31 11.33
CA PHE A 20 -0.25 17.26 10.60
C PHE A 20 -1.05 16.00 10.95
N LYS A 21 -1.97 16.13 11.91
CA LYS A 21 -2.80 15.03 12.40
C LYS A 21 -3.74 14.52 11.30
N ASN A 22 -3.93 13.20 11.23
CA ASN A 22 -4.87 12.51 10.33
C ASN A 22 -4.62 12.70 8.82
N THR A 23 -3.54 13.38 8.41
CA THR A 23 -3.29 13.66 7.00
C THR A 23 -3.07 12.39 6.17
N ALA A 24 -2.40 11.37 6.73
CA ALA A 24 -2.20 10.10 6.02
C ALA A 24 -3.52 9.41 5.65
N SER A 25 -4.49 9.32 6.57
CA SER A 25 -5.80 8.72 6.27
C SER A 25 -6.62 9.58 5.31
N MET A 26 -6.54 10.90 5.43
CA MET A 26 -7.18 11.82 4.47
C MET A 26 -6.62 11.63 3.05
N LEU A 27 -5.31 11.49 2.91
CA LEU A 27 -4.65 11.24 1.61
C LEU A 27 -5.08 9.88 1.03
N TYR A 28 -5.06 8.80 1.82
CA TYR A 28 -5.56 7.49 1.36
C TYR A 28 -7.02 7.52 0.91
N ALA A 29 -7.88 8.25 1.64
CA ALA A 29 -9.28 8.42 1.27
C ALA A 29 -9.46 9.30 0.03
N ALA A 30 -8.64 10.33 -0.15
CA ALA A 30 -8.61 11.14 -1.37
C ALA A 30 -8.16 10.33 -2.59
N SER A 31 -7.13 9.49 -2.44
CA SER A 31 -6.68 8.57 -3.50
C SER A 31 -7.79 7.63 -3.97
N TRP A 32 -8.60 7.09 -3.06
CA TRP A 32 -9.77 6.29 -3.43
C TRP A 32 -10.80 7.08 -4.24
N ARG A 33 -11.16 8.29 -3.80
CA ARG A 33 -12.11 9.14 -4.52
C ARG A 33 -11.61 9.48 -5.92
N ALA A 34 -10.32 9.81 -6.06
CA ALA A 34 -9.70 10.09 -7.35
C ALA A 34 -9.70 8.85 -8.25
N ALA A 35 -9.28 7.69 -7.73
CA ALA A 35 -9.25 6.44 -8.48
C ALA A 35 -10.65 6.05 -8.99
N LYS A 36 -11.67 6.17 -8.14
CA LYS A 36 -13.06 5.91 -8.52
C LYS A 36 -13.55 6.85 -9.63
N ALA A 37 -13.22 8.14 -9.55
CA ALA A 37 -13.56 9.11 -10.59
C ALA A 37 -12.87 8.80 -11.93
N MET A 38 -11.68 8.19 -11.90
CA MET A 38 -10.96 7.74 -13.10
C MET A 38 -11.47 6.39 -13.65
N GLY A 39 -12.42 5.73 -12.97
CA GLY A 39 -12.97 4.43 -13.40
C GLY A 39 -12.26 3.19 -12.85
N TYR A 40 -11.29 3.34 -11.94
CA TYR A 40 -10.70 2.20 -11.23
C TYR A 40 -11.73 1.57 -10.28
N LYS A 41 -11.64 0.24 -10.13
CA LYS A 41 -12.57 -0.56 -9.30
C LYS A 41 -12.01 -0.89 -7.93
N ARG A 42 -10.70 -0.69 -7.74
CA ARG A 42 -9.99 -1.02 -6.50
C ARG A 42 -8.77 -0.12 -6.35
N VAL A 43 -8.47 0.23 -5.11
CA VAL A 43 -7.16 0.76 -4.73
C VAL A 43 -6.50 -0.20 -3.75
N ILE A 44 -5.20 -0.43 -3.93
CA ILE A 44 -4.38 -1.25 -3.04
C ILE A 44 -3.22 -0.46 -2.45
N SER A 45 -2.70 -0.95 -1.33
CA SER A 45 -1.45 -0.50 -0.74
C SER A 45 -0.79 -1.66 -0.01
N TYR A 46 0.55 -1.59 0.11
CA TYR A 46 1.32 -2.52 0.93
C TYR A 46 1.96 -1.78 2.10
N ILE A 47 1.96 -2.40 3.27
CA ILE A 47 2.74 -1.96 4.45
C ILE A 47 3.46 -3.16 5.05
N LEU A 48 4.54 -2.95 5.79
CA LEU A 48 5.18 -4.02 6.56
C LEU A 48 4.18 -4.62 7.55
N LYS A 49 4.27 -5.92 7.80
CA LYS A 49 3.41 -6.64 8.76
C LYS A 49 3.57 -6.11 10.19
N SER A 50 4.73 -5.52 10.50
CA SER A 50 5.00 -4.85 11.78
C SER A 50 4.32 -3.47 11.91
N GLU A 51 3.83 -2.88 10.82
CA GLU A 51 3.15 -1.59 10.84
C GLU A 51 1.66 -1.76 11.18
N LYS A 52 1.12 -0.85 12.01
CA LYS A 52 -0.26 -0.97 12.54
C LYS A 52 -1.36 -0.80 11.48
N GLY A 53 -1.07 -0.09 10.38
CA GLY A 53 -2.05 0.23 9.34
C GLY A 53 -3.22 1.12 9.79
N THR A 54 -3.09 1.86 10.90
CA THR A 54 -4.19 2.67 11.47
C THR A 54 -4.78 3.67 10.45
N SER A 55 -3.93 4.33 9.66
CA SER A 55 -4.39 5.28 8.64
C SER A 55 -5.15 4.61 7.49
N LEU A 56 -4.77 3.38 7.11
CA LEU A 56 -5.47 2.58 6.10
C LEU A 56 -6.84 2.15 6.62
N LYS A 57 -6.92 1.64 7.86
CA LYS A 57 -8.19 1.30 8.52
C LYS A 57 -9.13 2.50 8.58
N ALA A 58 -8.64 3.65 9.04
CA ALA A 58 -9.41 4.89 9.10
C ALA A 58 -9.88 5.38 7.71
N ALA A 59 -9.11 5.08 6.66
CA ALA A 59 -9.47 5.35 5.28
C ALA A 59 -10.34 4.25 4.64
N GLY A 60 -10.83 3.28 5.40
CA GLY A 60 -11.75 2.24 4.91
C GLY A 60 -11.09 1.10 4.13
N TYR A 61 -9.77 0.94 4.22
CA TYR A 61 -9.08 -0.21 3.63
C TYR A 61 -9.21 -1.44 4.54
N LYS A 62 -9.15 -2.63 3.92
CA LYS A 62 -9.17 -3.92 4.59
C LYS A 62 -7.93 -4.73 4.23
N ILE A 63 -7.43 -5.53 5.17
CA ILE A 63 -6.36 -6.51 4.88
C ILE A 63 -6.98 -7.64 4.06
N ILE A 64 -6.36 -8.00 2.95
CA ILE A 64 -6.81 -9.11 2.10
C ILE A 64 -5.79 -10.25 2.00
N GLY A 65 -4.62 -10.10 2.62
CA GLY A 65 -3.63 -11.18 2.75
C GLY A 65 -2.23 -10.68 3.08
N GLU A 66 -1.33 -11.63 3.24
CA GLU A 66 0.11 -11.39 3.33
C GLU A 66 0.70 -11.24 1.93
N ALA A 67 1.79 -10.47 1.82
CA ALA A 67 2.34 -10.02 0.55
C ALA A 67 3.86 -9.98 0.56
N GLY A 68 4.48 -11.17 0.56
CA GLY A 68 5.90 -11.33 0.30
C GLY A 68 6.79 -10.37 1.10
N GLY A 69 7.95 -10.06 0.55
CA GLY A 69 9.02 -9.34 1.21
C GLY A 69 10.35 -9.92 0.76
N GLY A 70 11.37 -9.74 1.60
CA GLY A 70 12.67 -10.35 1.39
C GLY A 70 13.61 -9.54 0.51
N SER A 71 14.74 -10.17 0.20
CA SER A 71 15.87 -9.53 -0.45
C SER A 71 15.70 -9.44 -1.97
N TRP A 72 16.17 -8.33 -2.53
CA TRP A 72 16.34 -8.18 -3.98
C TRP A 72 17.67 -8.74 -4.48
N ASN A 73 18.50 -9.27 -3.57
CA ASN A 73 19.72 -9.96 -3.91
C ASN A 73 19.44 -11.22 -4.74
N ARG A 74 20.22 -11.43 -5.80
CA ARG A 74 20.18 -12.64 -6.64
C ARG A 74 21.62 -13.04 -6.96
N LYS A 75 21.91 -14.33 -7.08
CA LYS A 75 23.27 -14.83 -7.38
C LYS A 75 23.95 -14.13 -8.56
N LYS A 76 23.19 -13.87 -9.64
CA LYS A 76 23.69 -13.18 -10.85
C LYS A 76 23.66 -11.64 -10.76
N ARG A 77 23.07 -11.06 -9.71
CA ARG A 77 22.95 -9.61 -9.50
C ARG A 77 23.00 -9.29 -8.00
N PRO A 78 24.21 -9.30 -7.42
CA PRO A 78 24.38 -9.06 -5.99
C PRO A 78 23.91 -7.66 -5.61
N ARG A 79 23.15 -7.56 -4.51
CA ARG A 79 22.67 -6.28 -3.95
C ARG A 79 22.77 -6.30 -2.44
N ILE A 80 23.08 -5.14 -1.88
CA ILE A 80 22.92 -4.86 -0.45
C ILE A 80 21.52 -4.29 -0.25
N ASP A 81 20.74 -4.89 0.64
CA ASP A 81 19.38 -4.42 0.93
C ASP A 81 19.43 -3.10 1.71
N LYS A 82 19.03 -2.01 1.05
CA LYS A 82 18.85 -0.68 1.67
C LYS A 82 17.39 -0.41 2.05
N HIS A 83 16.55 -1.43 2.01
CA HIS A 83 15.12 -1.35 2.25
C HIS A 83 14.70 -2.43 3.25
N PRO A 84 13.55 -2.27 3.93
CA PRO A 84 13.04 -3.30 4.80
C PRO A 84 12.73 -4.59 4.01
N ILE A 85 13.27 -5.71 4.48
CA ILE A 85 13.05 -7.05 3.90
C ILE A 85 11.92 -7.82 4.60
N GLY A 86 11.27 -7.21 5.58
CA GLY A 86 10.19 -7.84 6.34
C GLY A 86 8.99 -8.19 5.46
N GLU A 87 8.19 -9.12 5.95
CA GLU A 87 6.92 -9.48 5.31
C GLU A 87 5.97 -8.29 5.27
N LYS A 88 5.17 -8.18 4.21
CA LYS A 88 4.16 -7.13 4.06
C LYS A 88 2.75 -7.69 4.17
N THR A 89 1.80 -6.80 4.43
CA THR A 89 0.37 -7.07 4.28
C THR A 89 -0.16 -6.29 3.09
N LEU A 90 -1.04 -6.92 2.32
CA LEU A 90 -1.77 -6.29 1.22
C LEU A 90 -3.11 -5.79 1.73
N TRP A 91 -3.39 -4.52 1.44
CA TRP A 91 -4.62 -3.83 1.79
C TRP A 91 -5.38 -3.44 0.54
N ASP A 92 -6.70 -3.58 0.54
CA ASP A 92 -7.56 -3.08 -0.52
C ASP A 92 -8.67 -2.16 0.00
N ARG A 93 -9.11 -1.26 -0.88
CA ARG A 93 -10.38 -0.55 -0.78
C ARG A 93 -11.09 -0.68 -2.12
N LYS A 94 -12.35 -1.09 -2.04
CA LYS A 94 -13.30 -1.27 -3.15
C LYS A 94 -14.70 -1.06 -2.60
N ASP A 95 -15.64 -0.73 -3.48
CA ASP A 95 -17.07 -0.75 -3.13
C ASP A 95 -17.55 -2.19 -2.90
#